data_AF-A0A1V5G4U4-F1
#
_entry.id   AF-A0A1V5G4U4-F1
#
_cell.length_a   1.000
_cell.length_b   1.000
_cell.length_c   1.000
_cell.angle_alpha   90.00
_cell.angle_beta   90.00
_cell.angle_gamma   90.00
#
_symmetry.space_group_name_H-M   'P 1'
#
loop_
_entity.id
_entity.type
_entity.pdbx_description
1 polymer ?
#
loop_
_entity_poly.entity_id
_entity_poly.type
_entity_poly.pdbx_seq_one_letter_code
_entity_poly.pdbx_strand_id
1 'polypeptide(L)'
;MKEPTKMNCIILREAIHLGQTIRRFNIVFYNGDKAINQILGTSIGRKRILTFPALTVTSFKVYIEDAKGNDNVSGIAAYLIDEKLIEK
;
A
#
# COMPACT_ATOMS: atom_id res chain seq x y z
N MET A 1 -5.54 -12.24 3.07
CA MET A 1 -5.46 -12.37 4.55
C MET A 1 -6.33 -13.57 4.93
N LYS A 2 -6.14 -14.21 6.08
CA LYS A 2 -6.94 -15.42 6.44
C LYS A 2 -8.38 -15.08 6.82
N GLU A 3 -8.59 -13.89 7.37
CA GLU A 3 -9.89 -13.38 7.81
C GLU A 3 -10.02 -11.87 7.48
N PRO A 4 -11.24 -11.33 7.39
CA PRO A 4 -11.47 -9.90 7.23
C PRO A 4 -10.76 -9.13 8.35
N THR A 5 -9.80 -8.29 7.98
CA THR A 5 -8.94 -7.57 8.92
C THR A 5 -9.14 -6.08 8.78
N LYS A 6 -9.29 -5.38 9.90
CA LYS A 6 -9.35 -3.92 9.95
C LYS A 6 -7.93 -3.34 9.85
N MET A 7 -7.74 -2.38 8.95
CA MET A 7 -6.46 -1.68 8.77
C MET A 7 -6.69 -0.22 8.39
N ASN A 8 -5.70 0.62 8.66
CA ASN A 8 -5.72 2.05 8.34
C ASN A 8 -4.34 2.56 7.92
N CYS A 9 -3.36 1.67 7.77
CA CYS A 9 -1.99 2.02 7.44
C CYS A 9 -1.36 0.94 6.56
N ILE A 10 -0.75 1.35 5.44
CA ILE A 10 0.08 0.49 4.59
C ILE A 10 1.48 1.08 4.48
N ILE A 11 2.47 0.21 4.59
CA ILE A 11 3.88 0.52 4.38
C ILE A 11 4.38 -0.22 3.15
N LEU A 12 4.92 0.55 2.20
CA LEU A 12 5.62 0.03 1.02
C LEU A 12 7.10 0.42 1.10
N ARG A 13 7.99 -0.45 0.61
CA ARG A 13 9.45 -0.19 0.58
C ARG A 13 10.05 -0.67 -0.73
N GLU A 14 10.90 0.14 -1.33
CA GLU A 14 11.80 -0.26 -2.41
C GLU A 14 13.20 -0.59 -1.86
N ALA A 15 13.88 -1.52 -2.52
CA ALA A 15 15.29 -1.80 -2.32
C ALA A 15 16.13 -0.65 -2.87
N ILE A 16 16.19 0.46 -2.12
CA ILE A 16 16.76 1.73 -2.59
C ILE A 16 18.23 1.65 -3.05
N HIS A 17 18.97 0.63 -2.60
CA HIS A 17 20.33 0.36 -3.07
C HIS A 17 20.39 -0.07 -4.56
N LEU A 18 19.28 -0.55 -5.11
CA LEU A 18 19.09 -0.81 -6.55
C LEU A 18 18.45 0.37 -7.29
N GLY A 19 18.23 1.49 -6.61
CA GLY A 19 17.58 2.69 -7.14
C GLY A 19 16.12 2.85 -6.71
N GLN A 20 15.52 3.99 -7.05
CA GLN A 20 14.08 4.23 -6.94
C GLN A 20 13.47 4.03 -8.32
N THR A 21 12.61 3.02 -8.44
CA THR A 21 12.09 2.55 -9.73
C THR A 21 10.62 2.91 -9.88
N ILE A 22 9.82 2.82 -8.82
CA ILE A 22 8.37 3.05 -8.89
C ILE A 22 8.05 4.54 -9.10
N ARG A 23 7.28 4.81 -10.15
CA ARG A 23 6.82 6.16 -10.55
C ARG A 23 5.33 6.37 -10.31
N ARG A 24 4.51 5.32 -10.48
CA ARG A 24 3.09 5.27 -10.14
C ARG A 24 2.67 3.89 -9.65
N PHE A 25 1.83 3.88 -8.63
CA PHE A 25 1.21 2.68 -8.10
C PHE A 25 -0.23 2.95 -7.66
N ASN A 26 -1.03 1.90 -7.62
CA ASN A 26 -2.40 1.91 -7.14
C ASN A 26 -2.60 0.79 -6.12
N ILE A 27 -3.18 1.08 -4.97
CA ILE A 27 -3.56 0.09 -3.98
C ILE A 27 -5.07 -0.07 -4.03
N VAL A 28 -5.55 -1.25 -4.43
CA VAL A 28 -6.99 -1.56 -4.44
C VAL A 28 -7.31 -2.49 -3.26
N PHE A 29 -8.34 -2.12 -2.51
CA PHE A 29 -8.84 -2.86 -1.36
C PHE A 29 -10.05 -3.69 -1.73
N TYR A 30 -10.12 -4.92 -1.24
CA TYR A 30 -11.18 -5.86 -1.55
C TYR A 30 -11.89 -6.38 -0.29
N ASN A 31 -13.19 -6.58 -0.40
CA ASN A 31 -13.99 -7.37 0.53
C ASN A 31 -14.65 -8.51 -0.25
N GLY A 32 -14.15 -9.72 -0.06
CA GLY A 32 -14.39 -10.83 -1.00
C GLY A 32 -13.81 -10.48 -2.38
N ASP A 33 -14.61 -10.65 -3.43
CA ASP A 33 -14.26 -10.32 -4.82
C ASP A 33 -14.53 -8.86 -5.20
N LYS A 34 -15.16 -8.08 -4.32
CA LYS A 34 -15.56 -6.70 -4.61
C LYS A 34 -14.47 -5.72 -4.22
N ALA A 35 -14.02 -4.90 -5.17
CA ALA A 35 -13.19 -3.73 -4.88
C ALA A 35 -14.03 -2.67 -4.14
N ILE A 36 -13.55 -2.21 -2.98
CA ILE A 36 -14.29 -1.28 -2.11
C ILE A 36 -13.60 0.08 -1.93
N ASN A 37 -12.29 0.16 -2.18
CA ASN A 37 -11.55 1.41 -2.10
C ASN A 37 -10.27 1.34 -2.94
N GLN A 38 -9.69 2.50 -3.26
CA GLN A 38 -8.39 2.58 -3.93
C GLN A 38 -7.57 3.80 -3.45
N ILE A 39 -6.24 3.65 -3.45
CA ILE A 39 -5.29 4.74 -3.14
C ILE A 39 -4.26 4.80 -4.26
N LEU A 40 -4.19 5.95 -4.92
CA LEU A 40 -3.17 6.25 -5.92
C LEU A 40 -1.95 6.86 -5.26
N GLY A 41 -0.77 6.48 -5.74
CA GLY A 41 0.50 7.07 -5.33
C GLY A 41 1.49 7.10 -6.48
N THR A 42 2.55 7.90 -6.30
CA THR A 42 3.60 8.05 -7.31
C THR A 42 4.82 7.23 -6.94
N SER A 43 5.64 7.75 -6.03
CA SER A 43 6.88 7.13 -5.59
C SER A 43 6.73 6.38 -4.26
N ILE A 44 7.47 5.28 -4.12
CA ILE A 44 7.59 4.55 -2.85
C ILE A 44 8.89 4.94 -2.13
N GLY A 45 10.02 4.85 -2.82
CA GLY A 45 11.35 5.12 -2.27
C GLY A 45 11.73 4.16 -1.13
N ARG A 46 12.60 4.62 -0.22
CA ARG A 46 13.06 3.78 0.92
C ARG A 46 11.91 3.28 1.79
N LYS A 47 10.90 4.11 2.03
CA LYS A 47 9.72 3.78 2.83
C LYS A 47 8.60 4.77 2.52
N ARG A 48 7.46 4.26 2.07
CA ARG A 48 6.21 5.01 1.96
C ARG A 48 5.25 4.50 3.02
N ILE A 49 4.67 5.41 3.79
CA ILE A 49 3.60 5.11 4.74
C ILE A 49 2.36 5.80 4.20
N LEU A 50 1.26 5.07 4.11
CA LEU A 50 -0.02 5.57 3.64
C LEU A 50 -1.03 5.31 4.74
N THR A 51 -1.56 6.36 5.34
CA THR A 51 -2.66 6.27 6.30
C THR A 51 -3.98 6.63 5.64
N PHE A 52 -5.06 5.97 6.06
CA PHE A 52 -6.41 6.15 5.50
C PHE A 52 -7.46 5.83 6.56
N PRO A 53 -8.73 6.26 6.40
CA PRO A 53 -9.80 5.88 7.32
C PRO A 53 -9.88 4.36 7.47
N ALA A 54 -10.08 3.90 8.71
CA ALA A 54 -9.98 2.46 8.99
C ALA A 54 -11.01 1.65 8.19
N LEU A 55 -10.52 0.64 7.48
CA LEU A 55 -11.27 -0.17 6.53
C LEU A 55 -11.11 -1.64 6.88
N THR A 56 -12.20 -2.41 6.86
CA THR A 56 -12.17 -3.86 6.99
C THR A 56 -12.08 -4.51 5.62
N VAL A 57 -11.03 -5.30 5.38
CA VAL A 57 -10.74 -5.91 4.07
C VAL A 57 -10.37 -7.37 4.20
N THR A 58 -10.67 -8.17 3.17
CA THR A 58 -10.19 -9.55 3.05
C THR A 58 -8.82 -9.61 2.37
N SER A 59 -8.57 -8.66 1.48
CA SER A 59 -7.30 -8.52 0.77
C SER A 59 -7.13 -7.11 0.24
N PHE A 60 -5.89 -6.78 -0.12
CA PHE A 60 -5.56 -5.62 -0.94
C PHE A 60 -4.54 -6.04 -1.98
N LYS A 61 -4.50 -5.35 -3.11
CA LYS A 61 -3.51 -5.56 -4.17
C LYS A 61 -2.80 -4.26 -4.46
N VAL A 62 -1.49 -4.33 -4.59
CA VAL A 62 -0.65 -3.20 -5.00
C VAL A 62 -0.33 -3.41 -6.48
N TYR A 63 -0.86 -2.55 -7.32
CA TYR A 63 -0.60 -2.50 -8.75
C TYR A 63 0.51 -1.49 -9.01
N ILE A 64 1.56 -1.93 -9.69
CA ILE A 64 2.59 -1.02 -10.20
C ILE A 64 2.15 -0.60 -11.61
N GLU A 65 1.83 0.68 -11.77
CA GLU A 65 1.33 1.21 -13.05
C GLU A 65 2.46 1.76 -13.93
N ASP A 66 3.51 2.30 -13.29
CA ASP A 66 4.67 2.88 -13.97
C ASP A 66 5.92 2.67 -13.12
N ALA A 67 6.94 2.05 -13.71
CA ALA A 67 8.24 1.83 -13.10
C ALA A 67 9.37 2.08 -14.10
N LYS A 68 10.47 2.65 -13.63
CA LYS A 68 11.70 2.81 -14.39
C LYS A 68 12.54 1.54 -14.25
N GLY A 69 12.46 0.66 -15.24
CA GLY A 69 13.15 -0.63 -15.23
C GLY A 69 12.35 -1.69 -14.46
N ASN A 70 13.04 -2.63 -13.83
CA ASN A 70 12.41 -3.64 -12.99
C ASN A 70 11.95 -3.05 -11.67
N ASP A 71 10.80 -3.50 -11.17
CA ASP A 71 10.36 -3.16 -9.84
C ASP A 71 11.29 -3.80 -8.79
N ASN A 72 11.58 -3.04 -7.74
CA ASN A 72 12.42 -3.50 -6.64
C ASN A 72 11.70 -3.39 -5.30
N VAL A 73 10.39 -3.63 -5.31
CA VAL A 73 9.56 -3.65 -4.10
C VAL A 73 10.09 -4.74 -3.17
N SER A 74 10.62 -4.30 -2.03
CA SER A 74 11.31 -5.15 -1.04
C SER A 74 10.40 -5.56 0.12
N GLY A 75 9.28 -4.86 0.32
CA GLY A 75 8.38 -5.16 1.42
C GLY A 75 7.07 -4.41 1.36
N ILE A 76 6.03 -5.12 1.80
CA ILE A 76 4.66 -4.63 1.94
C ILE A 76 4.19 -5.05 3.33
N ALA A 77 3.65 -4.12 4.10
CA ALA A 77 3.06 -4.40 5.40
C ALA A 77 1.81 -3.56 5.62
N ALA A 78 0.82 -4.11 6.32
CA ALA A 78 -0.40 -3.40 6.70
C ALA A 78 -0.55 -3.43 8.22
N TYR A 79 -1.07 -2.34 8.79
CA TYR A 79 -1.22 -2.16 10.23
C TYR A 79 -2.57 -1.53 10.56
N LEU A 80 -2.99 -1.76 11.80
CA LEU A 80 -4.03 -1.00 12.47
C LEU A 80 -3.37 -0.13 13.54
N ILE A 81 -3.21 1.15 13.25
CA ILE A 81 -2.62 2.16 14.16
C ILE A 81 -3.72 2.99 14.84
N ASP A 82 -3.38 3.70 15.91
CA ASP A 82 -4.31 4.60 16.58
C ASP A 82 -4.80 5.71 15.64
N GLU A 83 -6.09 6.06 15.70
CA GLU A 83 -6.69 7.06 14.80
C GLU A 83 -6.08 8.46 14.98
N LYS A 84 -5.50 8.76 16.13
CA LYS A 84 -4.78 10.03 16.38
C LYS A 84 -3.50 10.17 15.54
N LEU A 85 -2.98 9.07 14.98
CA LEU A 85 -1.76 9.03 14.17
C LEU A 85 -2.03 9.07 12.66
N ILE A 86 -3.30 9.09 12.24
CA ILE A 86 -3.67 9.18 10.83
C ILE A 86 -3.46 10.64 10.38
N GLU A 87 -2.74 10.84 9.28
CA GLU A 87 -2.60 12.17 8.65
C GLU A 87 -3.98 12.65 8.18
N LYS A 88 -4.37 13.87 8.60
CA LYS A 88 -5.65 14.52 8.26
C LYS A 88 -5.62 15.18 6.89
#